data_AF-A0AAJ0HNG3-F1
#
_entry.id   AF-A0AAJ0HNG3-F1
#
_cell.length_a   1.000
_cell.length_b   1.000
_cell.length_c   1.000
_cell.angle_alpha   90.00
_cell.angle_beta   90.00
_cell.angle_gamma   90.00
#
_symmetry.space_group_name_H-M   'P 1'
#
loop_
_entity.id
_entity.type
_entity.pdbx_description
1 polymer ?
#
loop_
_entity_poly.entity_id
_entity_poly.type
_entity_poly.pdbx_seq_one_letter_code
_entity_poly.pdbx_strand_id
1 'polypeptide(L)'
;PKVNRVTFYFLGGSSDIAYANGERDYKIIPASTPTWTGNLPVGHLGTYAETNAGRFGVAVTRFLQWTLRGNATAGEYFSGKGATTDG
;
A
#
# COMPACT_ATOMS: atom_id res chain seq x y z
N PRO A 1 -19.09 -4.35 -0.51
CA PRO A 1 -18.43 -4.32 -1.85
C PRO A 1 -17.95 -5.72 -2.24
N LYS A 2 -18.12 -6.15 -3.50
CA LYS A 2 -17.59 -7.44 -3.97
C LYS A 2 -16.16 -7.27 -4.48
N VAL A 3 -15.23 -7.03 -3.56
CA VAL A 3 -13.79 -6.99 -3.85
C VAL A 3 -13.21 -8.36 -3.49
N ASN A 4 -12.69 -9.08 -4.49
CA ASN A 4 -12.18 -10.46 -4.35
C ASN A 4 -10.77 -10.63 -4.94
N ARG A 5 -10.06 -9.53 -5.16
CA ARG A 5 -8.68 -9.48 -5.64
C ARG A 5 -7.81 -8.83 -4.59
N VAL A 6 -6.53 -9.17 -4.59
CA VAL A 6 -5.54 -8.57 -3.69
C VAL A 6 -5.58 -7.05 -3.82
N THR A 7 -5.78 -6.35 -2.70
CA THR A 7 -5.97 -4.89 -2.69
C THR A 7 -5.01 -4.25 -1.68
N PHE A 8 -4.28 -3.24 -2.13
CA PHE A 8 -3.32 -2.51 -1.31
C PHE A 8 -3.76 -1.06 -1.18
N TYR A 9 -3.73 -0.54 0.04
CA TYR A 9 -4.02 0.85 0.35
C TYR A 9 -2.72 1.58 0.67
N PHE A 10 -2.43 2.65 -0.06
CA PHE A 10 -1.29 3.55 0.17
C PHE A 10 -1.86 4.90 0.63
N LEU A 11 -1.72 5.21 1.91
CA LEU A 11 -2.35 6.37 2.54
C LEU A 11 -1.32 7.43 2.90
N GLY A 12 -1.65 8.70 2.63
CA GLY A 12 -0.80 9.87 2.87
C GLY A 12 -0.83 10.44 4.30
N GLY A 13 -1.24 9.67 5.30
CA GLY A 13 -1.40 10.15 6.67
C GLY A 13 -2.66 10.96 6.89
N SER A 14 -2.93 11.35 8.14
CA SER A 14 -4.18 12.02 8.53
C SER A 14 -4.40 13.40 7.89
N SER A 15 -3.37 14.02 7.31
CA SER A 15 -3.49 15.27 6.55
C SER A 15 -3.93 15.08 5.10
N ASP A 16 -3.89 13.84 4.57
CA ASP A 16 -4.42 13.51 3.25
C ASP A 16 -5.95 13.58 3.27
N ILE A 17 -6.53 14.33 2.33
CA ILE A 17 -7.97 14.45 2.14
C ILE A 17 -8.66 13.09 1.91
N ALA A 18 -7.92 12.10 1.40
CA ALA A 18 -8.42 10.74 1.15
C ALA A 18 -8.25 9.78 2.35
N TYR A 19 -7.53 10.16 3.41
CA TYR A 19 -7.16 9.26 4.50
C TYR A 19 -8.36 8.55 5.14
N ALA A 20 -9.36 9.32 5.56
CA ALA A 20 -10.56 8.77 6.22
C ALA A 20 -11.37 7.85 5.29
N ASN A 21 -11.32 8.08 3.97
CA ASN A 21 -11.98 7.23 2.99
C ASN A 21 -11.21 5.91 2.82
N GLY A 22 -9.89 5.97 2.68
CA GLY A 22 -9.05 4.78 2.59
C GLY A 22 -9.14 3.87 3.82
N GLU A 23 -9.09 4.45 5.02
CA GLU A 23 -9.28 3.73 6.29
C GLU A 23 -10.66 3.04 6.38
N ARG A 24 -11.71 3.73 5.94
CA ARG A 24 -13.08 3.18 5.91
C ARG A 24 -13.16 2.01 4.93
N ASP A 25 -12.62 2.19 3.73
CA ASP A 25 -12.67 1.19 2.67
C ASP A 25 -11.90 -0.07 3.05
N TYR A 26 -10.70 0.09 3.64
CA TYR A 26 -9.91 -1.03 4.16
C TYR A 26 -10.69 -1.86 5.19
N LYS A 27 -11.40 -1.22 6.12
CA LYS A 27 -12.19 -1.88 7.18
C LYS A 27 -13.38 -2.69 6.68
N ILE A 28 -13.89 -2.39 5.47
CA ILE A 28 -15.08 -3.05 4.91
C ILE A 28 -14.74 -4.07 3.82
N ILE A 29 -13.46 -4.29 3.52
CA ILE A 29 -13.05 -5.37 2.61
C ILE A 29 -13.42 -6.73 3.22
N PRO A 30 -14.01 -7.66 2.44
CA PRO A 30 -14.26 -9.01 2.94
C PRO A 30 -12.99 -9.66 3.51
N ALA A 31 -13.09 -10.28 4.69
CA ALA A 31 -11.96 -10.94 5.35
C ALA A 31 -11.31 -12.06 4.51
N SER A 32 -12.05 -12.62 3.54
CA SER A 32 -11.54 -13.61 2.59
C SER A 32 -10.61 -13.02 1.51
N THR A 33 -10.53 -11.70 1.40
CA THR A 33 -9.74 -11.00 0.39
C THR A 33 -8.44 -10.55 1.00
N PRO A 34 -7.27 -11.00 0.49
CA PRO A 34 -5.98 -10.53 0.98
C PRO A 34 -5.85 -9.02 0.79
N THR A 35 -5.53 -8.32 1.87
CA THR A 35 -5.34 -6.87 1.87
C THR A 35 -4.15 -6.45 2.69
N TRP A 36 -3.62 -5.29 2.35
CA TRP A 36 -2.56 -4.63 3.09
C TRP A 36 -2.81 -3.11 3.08
N THR A 37 -2.40 -2.44 4.16
CA THR A 37 -2.44 -0.97 4.25
C THR A 37 -1.10 -0.44 4.72
N GLY A 38 -0.63 0.61 4.06
CA GLY A 38 0.54 1.39 4.44
C GLY A 38 0.14 2.85 4.59
N ASN A 39 0.61 3.48 5.66
CA ASN A 39 0.23 4.85 5.99
C ASN A 39 1.47 5.68 6.34
N LEU A 40 1.76 6.66 5.50
CA LEU A 40 2.92 7.54 5.61
C LEU A 40 2.47 9.01 5.58
N PRO A 41 2.91 9.91 6.47
CA PRO A 41 2.40 11.28 6.55
C PRO A 41 3.00 12.21 5.48
N VAL A 42 2.68 11.92 4.21
CA VAL A 42 3.18 12.63 3.02
C VAL A 42 2.08 13.38 2.24
N GLY A 43 0.85 13.37 2.76
CA GLY A 43 -0.30 14.05 2.17
C GLY A 43 -0.78 13.41 0.87
N HIS A 44 -1.69 14.12 0.19
CA HIS A 44 -2.47 13.56 -0.93
C HIS A 44 -1.64 13.12 -2.14
N LEU A 45 -0.54 13.81 -2.43
CA LEU A 45 0.33 13.47 -3.56
C LEU A 45 1.30 12.32 -3.25
N GLY A 46 1.33 11.85 -2.00
CA GLY A 46 2.29 10.83 -1.58
C GLY A 46 3.74 11.28 -1.83
N THR A 47 4.60 10.30 -2.14
CA THR A 47 6.00 10.55 -2.51
C THR A 47 6.21 10.58 -4.03
N TYR A 48 5.16 10.67 -4.86
CA TYR A 48 5.25 10.45 -6.31
C TYR A 48 6.11 11.49 -7.07
N ALA A 49 6.29 12.69 -6.50
CA ALA A 49 7.15 13.73 -7.07
C ALA A 49 8.64 13.55 -6.75
N GLU A 50 8.99 12.61 -5.87
CA GLU A 50 10.38 12.29 -5.55
C GLU A 50 11.03 11.46 -6.66
N THR A 51 12.36 11.44 -6.68
CA THR A 51 13.12 10.56 -7.58
C THR A 51 12.63 9.12 -7.44
N ASN A 52 12.30 8.48 -8.57
CA ASN A 52 11.73 7.13 -8.63
C ASN A 52 10.41 6.96 -7.83
N ALA A 53 9.62 8.03 -7.72
CA ALA A 53 8.37 8.07 -6.94
C ALA A 53 8.52 7.77 -5.43
N GLY A 54 9.75 7.87 -4.91
CA GLY A 54 10.06 7.73 -3.50
C GLY A 54 9.58 6.41 -2.90
N ARG A 55 9.21 6.47 -1.62
CA ARG A 55 8.82 5.28 -0.84
C ARG A 55 7.54 4.61 -1.34
N PHE A 56 6.56 5.38 -1.81
CA PHE A 56 5.37 4.82 -2.47
C PHE A 56 5.74 4.10 -3.77
N GLY A 57 6.65 4.66 -4.57
CA GLY A 57 7.16 4.03 -5.79
C GLY A 57 7.81 2.67 -5.52
N VAL A 58 8.66 2.59 -4.49
CA VAL A 58 9.29 1.33 -4.05
C VAL A 58 8.23 0.31 -3.65
N ALA A 59 7.30 0.68 -2.76
CA ALA A 59 6.27 -0.22 -2.27
C ALA A 59 5.33 -0.68 -3.41
N VAL A 60 4.80 0.24 -4.23
CA VAL A 60 3.93 -0.11 -5.38
C VAL A 60 4.66 -1.03 -6.35
N THR A 61 5.93 -0.79 -6.65
CA THR A 61 6.70 -1.65 -7.56
C THR A 61 6.83 -3.07 -6.99
N ARG A 62 7.13 -3.22 -5.70
CA ARG A 62 7.21 -4.53 -5.04
C ARG A 62 5.86 -5.25 -5.04
N PHE A 63 4.78 -4.52 -4.80
CA PHE A 63 3.42 -5.05 -4.88
C PHE A 63 3.10 -5.61 -6.27
N LEU A 64 3.42 -4.87 -7.34
CA LEU A 64 3.20 -5.31 -8.71
C LEU A 64 4.09 -6.50 -9.09
N GLN A 65 5.35 -6.50 -8.65
CA GLN A 65 6.26 -7.64 -8.84
C GLN A 65 5.72 -8.91 -8.18
N TRP A 66 5.21 -8.79 -6.95
CA TRP A 66 4.64 -9.92 -6.24
C TRP A 66 3.35 -10.42 -6.89
N THR A 67 2.37 -9.54 -7.11
CA THR A 67 1.02 -9.94 -7.51
C THR A 67 0.85 -10.22 -9.00
N LEU A 68 1.60 -9.55 -9.87
CA LEU A 68 1.49 -9.74 -11.32
C LEU A 68 2.58 -10.64 -11.90
N ARG A 69 3.71 -10.79 -11.20
CA ARG A 69 4.85 -11.59 -11.69
C ARG A 69 5.25 -12.74 -10.77
N GLY A 70 4.54 -12.95 -9.65
CA GLY A 70 4.80 -14.05 -8.74
C GLY A 70 6.12 -13.96 -7.97
N ASN A 71 6.73 -12.77 -7.89
CA ASN A 71 7.99 -12.60 -7.17
C ASN A 71 7.76 -12.68 -5.65
N ALA A 72 8.03 -13.85 -5.06
CA ALA A 72 7.83 -14.09 -3.63
C ALA A 72 8.70 -13.19 -2.73
N THR A 73 9.96 -12.95 -3.09
CA THR A 73 10.87 -12.05 -2.36
C THR A 73 10.37 -10.61 -2.35
N ALA A 74 9.64 -10.17 -3.38
CA ALA A 74 8.98 -8.87 -3.37
C ALA A 74 7.83 -8.82 -2.34
N GLY A 75 7.15 -9.96 -2.09
CA GLY A 75 6.12 -10.10 -1.06
C GLY A 75 6.68 -10.06 0.37
N GLU A 76 7.88 -10.60 0.60
CA GLU A 76 8.56 -10.60 1.91
C GLU A 76 8.81 -9.18 2.46
N TYR A 77 8.91 -8.19 1.57
CA TYR A 77 8.98 -6.79 1.96
C TYR A 77 7.77 -6.36 2.81
N PHE A 78 6.57 -6.86 2.51
CA PHE A 78 5.33 -6.50 3.20
C PHE A 78 5.01 -7.41 4.38
N SER A 79 5.30 -8.70 4.28
CA SER A 79 5.03 -9.67 5.36
C SER A 79 6.12 -9.67 6.45
N GLY A 80 7.32 -9.20 6.12
CA GLY A 80 8.42 -9.00 7.06
C GLY A 80 8.48 -7.58 7.63
N LYS A 81 9.71 -7.07 7.82
CA LYS A 81 9.97 -5.73 8.34
C LYS A 81 10.31 -4.68 7.28
N GLY A 82 10.30 -5.04 5.99
CA GLY A 82 10.77 -4.16 4.92
C GLY A 82 9.97 -2.85 4.86
N ALA A 83 8.65 -2.97 4.70
CA ALA A 83 7.76 -1.81 4.64
C ALA A 83 7.84 -0.95 5.90
N THR A 84 7.81 -1.56 7.09
CA THR A 84 7.88 -0.82 8.37
C THR A 84 9.26 -0.22 8.65
N THR A 85 10.34 -0.80 8.11
CA THR A 85 11.70 -0.23 8.22
C THR A 85 11.86 0.97 7.32
N ASP A 86 11.27 0.93 6.12
CA ASP A 86 11.24 2.11 5.26
C ASP A 86 10.42 3.22 5.94
N GLY A 87 9.39 2.86 6.72
CA GLY A 87 8.64 3.70 7.68
C GLY A 87 7.17 3.79 7.32
#